data_AF-A0A661GV73-F1
#
_entry.id   AF-A0A661GV73-F1
#
_cell.length_a   1.000
_cell.length_b   1.000
_cell.length_c   1.000
_cell.angle_alpha   90.00
_cell.angle_beta   90.00
_cell.angle_gamma   90.00
#
_symmetry.space_group_name_H-M   'P 1'
#
loop_
_entity.id
_entity.type
_entity.pdbx_description
1 polymer ?
#
loop_
_entity_poly.entity_id
_entity_poly.type
_entity_poly.pdbx_seq_one_letter_code
_entity_poly.pdbx_strand_id
1 'polypeptide(L)'
;MAEPKPLIPPDPDHCQAEKPNGHTFMTFGGSPGLVECRDPPSAIVFEVGVGKDGRRGAMSLCGPCFDVFIKDVGLLNMHVFHKAPKVEI
;
A
#
# COMPACT_ATOMS: atom_id res chain seq x y z
N MET A 1 -13.29 -26.20 6.29
CA MET A 1 -12.09 -25.32 6.18
C MET A 1 -12.52 -24.15 5.31
N ALA A 2 -12.47 -22.92 5.82
CA ALA A 2 -12.85 -21.75 5.01
C ALA A 2 -11.86 -21.59 3.86
N GLU A 3 -12.36 -21.40 2.64
CA GLU A 3 -11.50 -21.15 1.48
C GLU A 3 -10.68 -19.86 1.71
N PRO A 4 -9.36 -19.87 1.45
CA PRO A 4 -8.53 -18.70 1.66
C PRO A 4 -8.94 -17.60 0.67
N LYS A 5 -9.42 -16.47 1.20
CA LYS A 5 -9.83 -15.29 0.44
C LYS A 5 -8.74 -14.94 -0.60
N PRO A 6 -9.11 -14.68 -1.87
CA PRO A 6 -8.13 -14.32 -2.88
C PRO A 6 -7.40 -13.04 -2.46
N LEU A 7 -6.07 -13.04 -2.62
CA LEU A 7 -5.26 -11.86 -2.41
C LEU A 7 -5.53 -10.85 -3.53
N ILE A 8 -5.58 -9.57 -3.17
CA ILE A 8 -5.74 -8.49 -4.13
C ILE A 8 -4.38 -8.30 -4.82
N PRO A 9 -4.31 -8.36 -6.16
CA PRO A 9 -3.06 -8.12 -6.88
C PRO A 9 -2.64 -6.65 -6.78
N PRO A 10 -1.35 -6.33 -6.95
CA PRO A 10 -0.87 -4.96 -6.94
C PRO A 10 -1.38 -4.17 -8.14
N ASP A 11 -1.85 -2.94 -7.91
CA ASP A 11 -2.33 -2.06 -8.98
C ASP A 11 -1.18 -1.14 -9.47
N PRO A 12 -0.71 -1.27 -10.72
CA PRO A 12 0.42 -0.48 -11.20
C PRO A 12 0.09 1.01 -11.43
N ASP A 13 -1.18 1.40 -11.37
CA ASP A 13 -1.66 2.75 -11.68
C ASP A 13 -2.24 3.47 -10.44
N HIS A 14 -2.62 2.74 -9.40
CA HIS A 14 -3.14 3.30 -8.14
C HIS A 14 -2.38 2.83 -6.91
N CYS A 15 -2.29 3.70 -5.89
CA CYS A 15 -1.72 3.35 -4.60
C CYS A 15 -2.76 2.64 -3.73
N GLN A 16 -2.46 1.42 -3.30
CA GLN A 16 -3.37 0.58 -2.51
C GLN A 16 -3.33 0.87 -1.00
N ALA A 17 -2.66 1.95 -0.58
CA ALA A 17 -2.67 2.39 0.81
C ALA A 17 -3.91 3.22 1.11
N GLU A 18 -4.40 3.10 2.34
CA GLU A 18 -5.43 3.99 2.88
C GLU A 18 -4.78 5.08 3.73
N LYS A 19 -5.29 6.31 3.62
CA LYS A 19 -4.85 7.46 4.43
C LYS A 19 -6.04 8.13 5.12
N PRO A 20 -5.83 8.83 6.25
CA PRO A 20 -6.89 9.61 6.87
C PRO A 20 -7.50 10.61 5.89
N ASN A 21 -8.82 10.72 5.90
CA ASN A 21 -9.59 11.61 5.02
C ASN A 21 -9.47 13.10 5.35
N GLY A 22 -8.54 13.48 6.23
CA GLY A 22 -8.36 14.86 6.71
C GLY A 22 -9.34 15.32 7.78
N HIS A 23 -10.39 14.54 8.08
CA HIS A 23 -11.29 14.82 9.19
C HIS A 23 -10.76 14.21 10.49
N THR A 24 -10.75 15.01 11.54
CA THR A 24 -10.43 14.60 12.91
C THR A 24 -11.66 14.71 13.79
N PHE A 25 -11.60 14.19 15.01
CA PHE A 25 -12.71 14.33 15.96
C PHE A 25 -13.03 15.80 16.30
N MET A 26 -12.09 16.71 16.07
CA MET A 26 -12.25 18.16 16.26
C MET A 26 -12.72 18.89 15.00
N THR A 27 -12.90 18.20 13.87
CA THR A 27 -13.33 18.82 12.62
C THR A 27 -14.85 18.98 12.60
N PHE A 28 -15.35 20.22 12.57
CA PHE A 28 -16.78 20.50 12.51
C PHE A 28 -17.41 19.98 11.22
N GLY A 29 -18.43 19.12 11.33
CA GLY A 29 -19.22 18.65 10.19
C GLY A 29 -18.57 17.56 9.32
N GLY A 30 -17.53 16.88 9.81
CA GLY A 30 -16.89 15.76 9.09
C GLY A 30 -16.71 14.53 9.98
N SER A 31 -16.80 13.33 9.38
CA SER A 31 -16.52 12.07 10.07
C SER A 31 -15.10 11.61 9.78
N PRO A 32 -14.27 11.37 10.82
CA PRO A 32 -12.98 10.74 10.65
C PRO A 32 -13.13 9.39 9.94
N GLY A 33 -12.27 9.14 8.96
CA GLY A 33 -12.30 7.91 8.19
C GLY A 33 -11.01 7.71 7.41
N LEU A 34 -10.88 6.52 6.85
CA LEU A 34 -9.82 6.19 5.93
C LEU A 34 -10.36 6.30 4.49
N VAL A 35 -9.54 6.84 3.61
CA VAL A 35 -9.80 6.94 2.18
C VAL A 35 -8.61 6.39 1.42
N GLU A 36 -8.87 5.83 0.24
CA GLU A 36 -7.82 5.36 -0.65
C GLU A 36 -6.87 6.50 -1.05
N CYS A 37 -5.58 6.19 -1.09
CA CYS A 37 -4.56 7.12 -1.52
C CYS A 37 -4.63 7.32 -3.04
N ARG A 38 -4.85 8.57 -3.46
CA ARG A 38 -4.93 8.93 -4.90
C ARG A 38 -3.58 9.27 -5.53
N ASP A 39 -2.49 9.14 -4.78
CA ASP A 39 -1.16 9.49 -5.27
C ASP A 39 -0.62 8.36 -6.17
N PRO A 40 0.11 8.69 -7.26
CA PRO A 40 0.58 7.68 -8.19
C PRO A 40 1.57 6.71 -7.51
N PRO A 41 1.47 5.40 -7.79
CA PRO A 41 2.37 4.42 -7.20
C PRO A 41 3.79 4.59 -7.76
N SER A 42 4.77 4.50 -6.87
CA SER A 42 6.20 4.55 -7.20
C SER A 42 6.91 3.21 -6.96
N ALA A 43 6.32 2.34 -6.14
CA ALA A 43 6.88 1.04 -5.82
C ALA A 43 5.79 -0.04 -5.76
N ILE A 44 6.16 -1.26 -6.12
CA ILE A 44 5.40 -2.47 -5.80
C ILE A 44 6.22 -3.27 -4.79
N VAL A 45 5.60 -3.61 -3.66
CA VAL A 45 6.22 -4.39 -2.60
C VAL A 45 5.64 -5.80 -2.58
N PHE A 46 6.49 -6.79 -2.31
CA PHE A 46 6.13 -8.20 -2.23
C PHE A 46 6.69 -8.78 -0.92
N GLU A 47 5.95 -9.66 -0.27
CA GLU A 47 6.46 -10.41 0.86
C GLU A 47 7.58 -11.38 0.42
N VAL A 48 8.68 -11.43 1.18
CA VAL A 48 9.78 -12.39 0.93
C VAL A 48 9.34 -13.81 1.25
N GLY A 49 8.72 -13.97 2.43
CA GLY A 49 8.14 -15.23 2.89
C GLY A 49 6.71 -15.41 2.41
N VAL A 50 6.25 -16.66 2.34
CA VAL A 50 4.82 -16.94 2.20
C VAL A 50 4.13 -16.74 3.55
N GLY A 51 2.91 -16.19 3.53
CA GLY A 51 2.06 -16.10 4.71
C GLY A 51 1.63 -17.48 5.21
N LYS A 52 0.89 -17.50 6.34
CA LYS A 52 0.33 -18.75 6.92
C LYS A 52 -0.64 -19.46 5.99
N ASP A 53 -1.15 -18.76 4.98
CA ASP A 53 -2.01 -19.26 3.91
C ASP A 53 -1.22 -19.86 2.73
N GLY A 54 0.11 -19.85 2.79
CA GLY A 54 1.00 -20.35 1.75
C GLY A 54 1.09 -19.45 0.52
N ARG A 55 0.57 -18.22 0.58
CA ARG A 55 0.57 -17.25 -0.53
C ARG A 55 1.53 -16.11 -0.22
N ARG A 56 1.93 -15.36 -1.26
CA ARG A 56 2.73 -14.13 -1.11
C ARG A 56 1.85 -12.92 -1.34
N GLY A 57 1.78 -12.03 -0.35
CA GLY A 57 1.18 -10.73 -0.48
C GLY A 57 2.00 -9.80 -1.38
N ALA A 58 1.29 -8.93 -2.08
CA ALA A 58 1.90 -7.84 -2.83
C ALA A 58 0.97 -6.62 -2.81
N MET A 59 1.55 -5.42 -2.88
CA MET A 59 0.77 -4.18 -2.99
C MET A 59 1.56 -3.08 -3.70
N SER A 60 0.84 -2.14 -4.31
CA SER A 60 1.41 -0.92 -4.87
C SER A 60 1.35 0.25 -3.88
N LEU A 61 2.45 0.99 -3.77
CA LEU A 61 2.60 2.11 -2.84
C LEU A 61 3.17 3.33 -3.56
N CYS A 62 2.64 4.52 -3.23
CA CYS A 62 3.28 5.78 -3.57
C CYS A 62 4.46 6.05 -2.63
N GLY A 63 5.35 6.98 -3.00
CA GLY A 63 6.56 7.28 -2.23
C GLY A 63 6.29 7.58 -0.75
N PRO A 64 5.37 8.52 -0.43
CA PRO A 64 5.03 8.83 0.96
C PRO A 64 4.47 7.64 1.75
N CYS A 65 3.58 6.84 1.14
CA CYS A 65 3.01 5.67 1.80
C CYS A 65 4.06 4.56 1.99
N PHE A 66 5.00 4.43 1.06
CA PHE A 66 6.12 3.50 1.18
C PHE A 66 7.07 3.89 2.32
N ASP A 67 7.35 5.18 2.52
CA ASP A 67 8.17 5.66 3.64
C ASP A 67 7.53 5.36 5.00
N VAL A 68 6.20 5.51 5.10
CA VAL A 68 5.45 5.13 6.32
C VAL A 68 5.47 3.61 6.50
N PHE A 69 5.23 2.86 5.43
CA PHE A 69 5.24 1.41 5.45
C PHE A 69 6.59 0.84 5.92
N ILE A 70 7.71 1.41 5.48
CA ILE A 70 9.05 1.03 5.95
C ILE A 70 9.20 1.28 7.45
N LYS A 71 8.66 2.38 7.98
CA LYS A 71 8.75 2.69 9.41
C LYS A 71 7.96 1.69 10.26
N ASP A 72 6.81 1.26 9.78
CA ASP A 72 5.92 0.37 10.53
C ASP A 72 6.34 -1.11 10.43
N VAL A 73 6.75 -1.55 9.23
CA VAL A 73 7.02 -2.98 8.94
C VAL A 73 8.51 -3.31 8.83
N GLY A 74 9.34 -2.34 8.45
CA GLY A 74 10.75 -2.56 8.15
C GLY A 74 10.98 -3.23 6.79
N LEU A 75 12.21 -3.13 6.27
CA LEU A 75 12.59 -3.66 4.94
C LEU A 75 13.02 -5.13 4.94
N LEU A 76 13.23 -5.74 6.12
CA LEU A 76 13.91 -7.04 6.24
C LEU A 76 13.15 -8.21 5.60
N ASN A 77 11.85 -8.06 5.34
CA ASN A 77 10.98 -9.13 4.86
C ASN A 77 10.28 -8.80 3.53
N MET A 78 10.75 -7.81 2.77
CA MET A 78 10.08 -7.32 1.56
C MET A 78 11.01 -7.24 0.35
N HIS A 79 10.52 -7.64 -0.82
CA HIS A 79 11.11 -7.26 -2.11
C HIS A 79 10.40 -6.02 -2.65
N VAL A 80 11.18 -5.02 -3.09
CA VAL A 80 10.67 -3.74 -3.55
C VAL A 80 11.07 -3.55 -5.01
N PHE A 81 10.09 -3.30 -5.86
CA PHE A 81 10.30 -2.94 -7.26
C PHE A 81 9.91 -1.48 -7.45
N HIS A 82 10.88 -0.62 -7.78
CA HIS A 82 10.63 0.77 -8.10
C HIS A 82 10.25 0.92 -9.58
N LYS A 83 9.15 1.62 -9.85
CA LYS A 83 8.77 2.04 -11.20
C LYS A 83 9.72 3.18 -11.60
N ALA A 84 10.49 3.00 -12.67
CA ALA A 84 11.35 4.07 -13.18
C ALA A 84 10.48 5.31 -13.52
N PRO A 85 10.93 6.53 -13.19
CA PRO A 85 10.19 7.73 -13.56
C PRO A 85 10.06 7.77 -15.09
N LYS A 86 8.83 7.91 -15.59
CA LYS A 86 8.62 8.26 -17.01
C LYS A 86 9.22 9.65 -17.20
N VAL A 87 10.41 9.71 -17.79
CA VAL A 87 10.99 10.97 -18.28
C VAL A 87 10.25 11.28 -19.57
N GLU A 88 9.35 12.26 -19.53
CA GLU A 88 8.82 12.88 -20.74
C GLU A 88 9.87 13.88 -21.23
N ILE A 89 10.38 13.67 -22.45
CA ILE A 89 11.38 14.50 -23.14
C ILE A 89 10.68 15.61 -23.90
#